data_AF-A0A0S6UAK3-F1
#
_entry.id   AF-A0A0S6UAK3-F1
#
_cell.length_a   1.000
_cell.length_b   1.000
_cell.length_c   1.000
_cell.angle_alpha   90.00
_cell.angle_beta   90.00
_cell.angle_gamma   90.00
#
_symmetry.space_group_name_H-M   'P 1'
#
loop_
_entity.id
_entity.type
_entity.pdbx_description
1 polymer ?
#
loop_
_entity_poly.entity_id
_entity_poly.type
_entity_poly.pdbx_seq_one_letter_code
_entity_poly.pdbx_strand_id
1 'polypeptide(L)'
;MENKYRVSKEMITRDWPALMVLMAMLVAGILVYPHLPDLVPSHWNFRGEVDNYFNRFWGAFALPLMTGGIYLLLLFVPYLDPKRENYPRFNRPTR
;
A
#
# COMPACT_ATOMS: atom_id res chain seq x y z
N MET A 1 -3.61 31.97 -2.72
CA MET A 1 -3.24 30.95 -3.72
C MET A 1 -4.31 29.87 -3.67
N GLU A 2 -4.99 29.61 -4.78
CA GLU A 2 -6.10 28.65 -4.83
C GLU A 2 -5.56 27.23 -4.67
N ASN A 3 -5.99 26.51 -3.63
CA ASN A 3 -5.61 25.12 -3.43
C ASN A 3 -6.33 24.24 -4.47
N LYS A 4 -5.59 23.79 -5.48
CA LYS A 4 -6.12 22.99 -6.59
C LYS A 4 -5.96 21.48 -6.41
N TYR A 5 -5.21 21.01 -5.42
CA TYR A 5 -5.07 19.57 -5.19
C TYR A 5 -6.31 19.01 -4.52
N ARG A 6 -6.92 18.02 -5.16
CA ARG A 6 -8.01 17.21 -4.62
C ARG A 6 -7.83 15.78 -5.12
N VAL A 7 -8.00 14.81 -4.23
CA VAL A 7 -8.12 13.40 -4.62
C VAL A 7 -9.37 13.27 -5.49
N SER A 8 -9.19 12.92 -6.76
CA SER A 8 -10.25 12.80 -7.76
C SER A 8 -10.44 11.35 -8.20
N LYS A 9 -11.60 11.04 -8.78
CA LYS A 9 -11.89 9.70 -9.30
C LYS A 9 -10.93 9.32 -10.43
N GLU A 10 -10.56 10.27 -11.27
CA GLU A 10 -9.63 10.05 -12.38
C GLU A 10 -8.24 9.64 -11.89
N MET A 11 -7.75 10.24 -10.79
CA MET A 11 -6.48 9.88 -10.16
C MET A 11 -6.50 8.41 -9.70
N ILE A 12 -7.53 8.03 -8.93
CA ILE A 12 -7.69 6.66 -8.42
C ILE A 12 -7.84 5.66 -9.58
N THR A 13 -8.60 6.03 -10.62
CA THR A 13 -8.79 5.16 -11.80
C THR A 13 -7.50 4.99 -12.60
N ARG A 14 -6.62 5.99 -12.63
CA ARG A 14 -5.30 5.88 -13.25
C ARG A 14 -4.39 4.90 -12.50
N ASP A 15 -4.56 4.79 -11.18
CA ASP A 15 -3.80 3.89 -10.33
C ASP A 15 -4.31 2.44 -10.37
N TRP A 16 -5.15 2.07 -11.35
CA TRP A 16 -5.71 0.72 -11.49
C TRP A 16 -4.69 -0.42 -11.39
N PRO A 17 -3.43 -0.33 -11.88
CA PRO A 17 -2.48 -1.43 -11.73
C PRO A 17 -2.11 -1.64 -10.26
N ALA A 18 -1.88 -0.56 -9.52
CA ALA A 18 -1.56 -0.63 -8.09
C ALA A 18 -2.75 -1.15 -7.28
N LEU A 19 -3.97 -0.71 -7.62
CA LEU A 19 -5.20 -1.20 -6.99
C LEU A 19 -5.44 -2.68 -7.30
N MET A 20 -5.15 -3.13 -8.52
CA MET A 20 -5.22 -4.55 -8.87
C MET A 20 -4.23 -5.39 -8.06
N VAL A 21 -2.98 -4.94 -7.91
CA VAL A 21 -1.98 -5.65 -7.09
C VAL A 21 -2.43 -5.70 -5.63
N LEU A 22 -2.91 -4.59 -5.07
CA LEU A 22 -3.42 -4.55 -3.69
C LEU A 22 -4.61 -5.51 -3.50
N MET A 23 -5.55 -5.54 -4.46
CA MET A 23 -6.65 -6.49 -4.45
C MET A 23 -6.17 -7.95 -4.53
N ALA A 24 -5.20 -8.24 -5.40
CA ALA A 24 -4.62 -9.57 -5.51
C ALA A 24 -3.94 -10.02 -4.20
N MET A 25 -3.22 -9.12 -3.52
CA MET A 25 -2.62 -9.40 -2.22
C MET A 25 -3.67 -9.68 -1.14
N LEU A 26 -4.77 -8.92 -1.11
CA LEU A 26 -5.89 -9.14 -0.18
C LEU A 26 -6.58 -10.48 -0.44
N VAL A 27 -6.87 -10.80 -1.71
CA VAL A 27 -7.47 -12.08 -2.09
C VAL A 27 -6.54 -13.24 -1.73
N ALA A 28 -5.25 -13.14 -2.03
CA ALA A 28 -4.27 -14.15 -1.64
C ALA A 28 -4.22 -14.33 -0.12
N GLY A 29 -4.21 -13.23 0.64
CA GLY A 29 -4.28 -13.26 2.10
C GLY A 29 -5.52 -14.01 2.61
N ILE A 30 -6.71 -13.70 2.08
CA ILE A 30 -7.97 -14.37 2.46
C ILE A 30 -7.94 -15.87 2.13
N LEU A 31 -7.48 -16.24 0.93
CA LEU A 31 -7.43 -17.64 0.49
C LEU A 31 -6.43 -18.48 1.31
N VAL A 32 -5.30 -17.89 1.69
CA VAL A 32 -4.23 -18.58 2.43
C VAL A 32 -4.44 -18.54 3.95
N TYR A 33 -5.14 -17.54 4.49
CA TYR A 33 -5.40 -17.37 5.93
C TYR A 33 -5.86 -18.63 6.68
N PRO A 34 -6.85 -19.42 6.20
CA PRO A 34 -7.29 -20.63 6.90
C PRO A 34 -6.24 -21.76 6.90
N HIS A 35 -5.20 -21.66 6.08
CA HIS A 35 -4.15 -22.67 5.93
C HIS A 35 -2.84 -22.25 6.62
N LEU A 36 -2.76 -21.03 7.15
CA LEU A 36 -1.59 -20.57 7.88
C LEU A 36 -1.53 -21.17 9.29
N PRO A 37 -0.33 -21.53 9.76
CA PRO A 37 -0.10 -21.86 11.16
C PRO A 37 -0.31 -20.64 12.07
N ASP A 38 -0.35 -20.87 13.38
CA ASP A 38 -0.44 -19.79 14.38
C ASP A 38 0.76 -18.84 14.33
N LEU A 39 1.94 -19.36 14.00
CA LEU A 39 3.19 -18.62 13.87
C LEU A 39 3.71 -18.72 12.44
N VAL A 40 3.86 -17.58 11.78
CA VAL A 40 4.35 -17.45 10.41
C VAL A 40 5.73 -16.79 10.44
N PRO A 41 6.80 -17.41 9.91
CA PRO A 41 8.12 -16.79 9.80
C PRO A 41 8.05 -15.41 9.13
N SER A 42 8.58 -14.39 9.77
CA SER A 42 8.53 -13.01 9.28
C SER A 42 9.91 -12.39 9.04
N HIS A 43 10.95 -12.91 9.66
CA HIS A 43 12.32 -12.44 9.51
C HIS A 43 13.32 -13.59 9.58
N TRP A 44 14.41 -13.45 8.85
CA TRP A 44 15.53 -14.38 8.81
C TRP A 44 16.81 -13.62 9.14
N ASN A 45 17.61 -14.16 10.04
CA ASN A 45 18.91 -13.59 10.38
C ASN A 45 19.93 -13.81 9.24
N PHE A 46 21.14 -13.25 9.40
CA PHE A 46 22.22 -13.37 8.41
C PHE A 46 22.72 -14.81 8.18
N ARG A 47 22.35 -15.77 9.04
CA ARG A 47 22.65 -17.20 8.88
C ARG A 47 21.52 -17.96 8.18
N GLY A 48 20.42 -17.30 7.82
CA GLY A 48 19.25 -17.91 7.18
C GLY A 48 18.32 -18.61 8.16
N GLU A 49 18.46 -18.37 9.47
CA GLU A 49 17.58 -18.94 10.49
C GLU A 49 16.43 -17.98 10.78
N VAL A 50 15.22 -18.51 10.99
CA VAL A 50 14.07 -17.70 11.40
C VAL A 50 14.26 -17.23 12.84
N ASP A 51 14.32 -15.93 13.06
CA ASP A 51 14.49 -15.31 14.39
C ASP A 51 13.30 -14.44 14.79
N ASN A 52 12.31 -14.26 13.92
CA ASN A 52 11.08 -13.55 14.23
C ASN A 52 9.86 -14.16 13.52
N TYR A 53 8.70 -13.99 14.14
CA TYR A 53 7.44 -14.55 13.68
C TYR A 53 6.31 -13.52 13.78
N PHE A 54 5.37 -13.62 12.85
CA PHE A 54 4.06 -13.03 12.98
C PHE A 54 3.04 -14.02 13.50
N ASN A 55 2.01 -13.52 14.17
CA ASN A 55 0.79 -14.31 14.33
C ASN A 55 0.13 -14.51 12.95
N ARG A 56 -0.80 -15.46 12.88
CA ARG A 56 -1.55 -15.78 11.65
C ARG A 56 -2.11 -14.56 10.90
N PHE A 57 -2.65 -13.57 11.62
CA PHE A 57 -3.20 -12.34 11.03
C PHE A 57 -2.14 -11.49 10.36
N TRP A 58 -1.06 -11.17 11.07
CA TRP A 58 0.02 -10.36 10.50
C TRP A 58 0.77 -11.11 9.40
N GLY A 59 0.89 -12.43 9.48
CA GLY A 59 1.46 -13.26 8.41
C GLY A 59 0.68 -13.17 7.09
N ALA A 60 -0.65 -13.09 7.15
CA ALA A 60 -1.49 -12.95 5.95
C ALA A 60 -1.64 -11.51 5.46
N PHE A 61 -1.76 -10.54 6.37
CA PHE A 61 -2.26 -9.21 6.05
C PHE A 61 -1.27 -8.06 6.26
N ALA A 62 -0.09 -8.28 6.85
CA ALA A 62 0.87 -7.19 7.08
C ALA A 62 1.25 -6.48 5.77
N LEU A 63 1.61 -7.24 4.73
CA LEU A 63 1.97 -6.68 3.43
C LEU A 63 0.83 -5.91 2.75
N PRO A 64 -0.37 -6.47 2.53
CA PRO A 64 -1.46 -5.72 1.89
C PRO A 64 -1.90 -4.51 2.71
N LEU A 65 -1.91 -4.59 4.05
CA LEU A 65 -2.24 -3.45 4.90
C LEU A 65 -1.18 -2.35 4.82
N MET A 66 0.11 -2.71 4.82
CA MET A 66 1.21 -1.75 4.63
C MET A 66 1.13 -1.09 3.26
N THR A 67 0.92 -1.87 2.19
CA THR A 67 0.77 -1.34 0.82
C THR A 67 -0.45 -0.41 0.71
N GLY A 68 -1.59 -0.79 1.26
CA GLY A 68 -2.78 0.06 1.32
C GLY A 68 -2.54 1.33 2.13
N GLY A 69 -1.86 1.23 3.27
CA GLY A 69 -1.46 2.36 4.09
C GLY A 69 -0.54 3.33 3.36
N ILE A 70 0.48 2.82 2.65
CA ILE A 70 1.37 3.64 1.82
C ILE A 70 0.60 4.30 0.69
N TYR A 71 -0.30 3.59 0.01
CA TYR A 71 -1.13 4.17 -1.04
C TYR A 71 -1.97 5.34 -0.53
N LEU A 72 -2.66 5.15 0.60
CA LEU A 72 -3.44 6.21 1.24
C LEU A 72 -2.54 7.37 1.69
N LEU A 73 -1.36 7.07 2.26
CA LEU A 73 -0.39 8.08 2.64
C LEU A 73 0.03 8.93 1.43
N LEU A 74 0.34 8.31 0.29
CA LEU A 74 0.71 9.05 -0.93
C LEU A 74 -0.45 9.89 -1.49
N LEU A 75 -1.69 9.43 -1.33
CA LEU A 75 -2.88 10.22 -1.70
C LEU A 75 -3.12 11.41 -0.77
N PHE A 76 -2.85 11.26 0.54
CA PHE A 76 -3.26 12.26 1.54
C PHE A 76 -2.13 13.15 2.06
N VAL A 77 -0.87 12.74 1.97
CA VAL A 77 0.30 13.56 2.34
C VAL A 77 0.32 14.92 1.62
N PRO A 78 -0.07 15.04 0.33
CA PRO A 78 -0.14 16.34 -0.33
C PRO A 78 -1.04 17.36 0.38
N TYR A 79 -2.02 16.95 1.20
CA TYR A 79 -2.81 17.90 1.97
C TYR A 79 -2.01 18.59 3.08
N LEU A 80 -0.95 17.95 3.57
CA LEU A 80 -0.03 18.48 4.60
C LEU A 80 1.09 19.34 3.99
N ASP A 81 1.31 19.26 2.67
CA ASP A 81 2.34 20.02 1.97
C ASP A 81 1.93 21.50 1.81
N PRO A 82 2.70 22.47 2.35
CA PRO A 82 2.42 23.90 2.17
C PRO A 82 2.41 24.35 0.70
N LYS A 83 3.05 23.60 -0.20
CA LYS A 83 3.18 23.87 -1.63
C LYS A 83 2.30 22.97 -2.50
N ARG A 84 1.19 22.46 -1.93
CA ARG A 84 0.29 21.50 -2.59
C ARG A 84 -0.36 21.96 -3.89
N GLU A 85 -0.37 23.27 -4.16
CA GLU A 85 -0.79 23.83 -5.45
C GLU A 85 0.08 23.38 -6.64
N ASN A 86 1.26 22.79 -6.40
CA ASN A 86 2.14 22.29 -7.45
C ASN A 86 1.78 20.87 -7.93
N TYR A 87 1.07 20.05 -7.13
CA TYR A 87 0.77 18.66 -7.51
C TYR A 87 0.01 18.50 -8.84
N PRO A 88 -0.98 19.35 -9.18
CA PRO A 88 -1.66 19.26 -10.47
C PRO A 88 -0.73 19.39 -11.69
N ARG A 89 0.47 19.96 -11.55
CA ARG A 89 1.45 20.09 -12.63
C ARG A 89 2.01 18.73 -13.07
N PHE A 90 2.05 17.76 -12.16
CA PHE A 90 2.52 16.39 -12.43
C PHE A 90 1.42 15.47 -12.99
N ASN A 91 0.18 15.96 -13.12
CA ASN A 91 -0.94 15.17 -13.62
C ASN A 91 -1.03 15.13 -15.16
N ARG A 92 -0.08 15.75 -15.86
CA ARG A 92 0.00 15.74 -17.32
C ARG A 92 1.00 14.67 -17.77
N PRO A 93 0.67 13.82 -18.75
CA PRO A 93 1.69 13.03 -19.41
C PRO A 93 2.71 14.00 -20.02
N THR A 94 3.99 13.83 -19.70
CA THR A 94 5.07 14.41 -20.48
C THR A 94 4.88 13.94 -21.92
N ARG A 95 4.64 14.88 -22.83
CA ARG A 95 4.79 14.63 -24.27
C ARG A 95 6.26 14.34 -24.58
#